data_AF-A0A497SN64-F1
#
_entry.id   AF-A0A497SN64-F1
#
_cell.length_a   1.000
_cell.length_b   1.000
_cell.length_c   1.000
_cell.angle_alpha   90.00
_cell.angle_beta   90.00
_cell.angle_gamma   90.00
#
_symmetry.space_group_name_H-M   'P 1'
#
loop_
_entity.id
_entity.type
_entity.pdbx_description
1 polymer ?
#
loop_
_entity_poly.entity_id
_entity_poly.type
_entity_poly.pdbx_seq_one_letter_code
_entity_poly.pdbx_strand_id
1 'polypeptide(L)' 'MWGFRGVVLKNMKISAKGFELEADLFINMCRLKLKFREILIDYLPRIGEEKLRESDGFRIIYFLTRKKFIN' A
#
# COMPACT_ATOMS: atom_id res chain seq x y z
N MET A 1 -4.18 -1.44 7.86
CA MET A 1 -5.36 -2.16 7.31
C MET A 1 -6.10 -1.19 6.38
N TRP A 2 -6.55 -1.65 5.21
CA TRP A 2 -7.15 -0.81 4.16
C TRP A 2 -8.62 -1.17 3.92
N GLY A 3 -9.46 -0.17 3.69
CA GLY A 3 -10.86 -0.35 3.31
C GLY A 3 -11.24 0.59 2.17
N PHE A 4 -11.94 0.07 1.16
CA PHE A 4 -12.36 0.83 0.00
C PHE A 4 -13.63 0.24 -0.63
N ARG A 5 -14.34 1.05 -1.42
CA ARG A 5 -15.48 0.56 -2.21
C ARG A 5 -14.96 -0.29 -3.37
N GLY A 6 -15.53 -1.47 -3.59
CA GLY A 6 -15.08 -2.39 -4.65
C GLY A 6 -15.10 -1.78 -6.07
N VAL A 7 -15.99 -0.82 -6.32
CA VAL A 7 -16.04 -0.07 -7.60
C VAL A 7 -14.77 0.72 -7.89
N VAL A 8 -14.06 1.17 -6.85
CA VAL A 8 -12.82 1.93 -6.99
C VAL A 8 -11.68 1.02 -7.45
N LEU A 9 -11.66 -0.23 -6.97
CA LEU A 9 -10.61 -1.19 -7.29
C LEU A 9 -10.50 -1.45 -8.79
N LYS A 10 -11.63 -1.41 -9.51
CA LYS A 10 -11.67 -1.60 -10.98
C LYS A 10 -10.85 -0.55 -11.74
N ASN A 11 -10.66 0.63 -11.16
CA ASN A 11 -9.92 1.72 -11.78
C ASN A 11 -8.46 1.81 -11.30
N MET A 12 -8.09 1.05 -10.27
CA MET A 12 -6.72 1.02 -9.74
C MET A 12 -5.87 0.04 -10.55
N LYS A 13 -4.70 0.51 -11.03
CA LYS A 13 -3.70 -0.33 -11.70
C LYS A 13 -2.74 -0.93 -10.66
N ILE A 14 -3.27 -1.85 -9.86
CA ILE A 14 -2.51 -2.56 -8.83
C ILE A 14 -1.60 -3.59 -9.51
N SER A 15 -0.34 -3.59 -9.10
CA SER A 15 0.75 -4.39 -9.64
C SER A 15 1.70 -4.93 -8.55
N ALA A 16 1.53 -4.49 -7.30
CA ALA A 16 2.25 -5.03 -6.15
C ALA A 16 2.02 -6.53 -6.00
N LYS A 17 3.05 -7.23 -5.51
CA LYS A 17 3.05 -8.69 -5.34
C LYS A 17 3.28 -9.15 -3.90
N GLY A 18 3.55 -8.25 -2.97
CA GLY A 18 3.75 -8.54 -1.56
C GLY A 18 3.49 -7.33 -0.68
N PHE A 19 4.43 -7.02 0.20
CA PHE A 19 4.32 -5.91 1.16
C PHE A 19 4.24 -4.52 0.52
N GLU A 20 4.48 -4.41 -0.79
CA GLU A 20 4.33 -3.16 -1.54
C GLU A 20 2.87 -2.79 -1.82
N LEU A 21 1.90 -3.67 -1.49
CA LEU A 21 0.48 -3.46 -1.79
C LEU A 21 -0.05 -2.15 -1.21
N GLU A 22 0.30 -1.83 0.04
CA GLU A 22 -0.16 -0.60 0.69
C GLU A 22 0.37 0.64 -0.02
N ALA A 23 1.64 0.60 -0.44
CA ALA A 23 2.25 1.68 -1.22
C ALA A 23 1.61 1.83 -2.61
N ASP A 24 1.32 0.73 -3.31
CA ASP A 24 0.67 0.77 -4.63
C ASP A 24 -0.77 1.28 -4.53
N LEU A 25 -1.52 0.87 -3.51
CA LEU A 25 -2.85 1.40 -3.22
C LEU A 25 -2.80 2.91 -3.00
N PHE A 26 -1.88 3.38 -2.16
CA PHE A 26 -1.71 4.80 -1.90
C PHE A 26 -1.36 5.61 -3.16
N ILE A 27 -0.42 5.11 -3.98
CA ILE A 27 -0.09 5.73 -5.28
C ILE A 27 -1.33 5.82 -6.16
N ASN A 28 -2.10 4.74 -6.29
CA ASN A 28 -3.30 4.73 -7.14
C ASN A 28 -4.36 5.72 -6.64
N MET A 29 -4.58 5.81 -5.32
CA MET A 29 -5.51 6.79 -4.76
C MET A 29 -5.10 8.22 -5.06
N CYS A 30 -3.82 8.55 -4.90
CA CYS A 30 -3.28 9.86 -5.21
C CYS A 30 -3.42 10.20 -6.71
N ARG A 31 -3.07 9.26 -7.59
CA ARG A 31 -3.19 9.45 -9.07
C ARG A 31 -4.63 9.64 -9.51
N LEU A 32 -5.57 8.89 -8.92
CA LEU A 32 -7.00 8.97 -9.23
C LEU A 32 -7.73 10.08 -8.46
N LYS A 33 -7.01 10.88 -7.65
CA LYS A 33 -7.55 11.97 -6.81
C LYS A 33 -8.74 11.52 -5.96
N LEU A 34 -8.66 10.32 -5.42
CA LEU A 34 -9.73 9.76 -4.58
C LEU A 34 -9.75 10.43 -3.23
N LYS A 35 -10.95 10.58 -2.65
CA LYS A 35 -11.10 10.99 -1.26
C LYS A 35 -10.78 9.80 -0.36
N PHE A 36 -9.88 10.00 0.59
CA PHE A 36 -9.55 9.04 1.63
C PHE A 36 -9.43 9.76 2.98
N ARG A 37 -9.52 9.00 4.06
CA ARG A 37 -9.29 9.47 5.43
C ARG A 37 -8.61 8.36 6.21
N GLU A 38 -7.82 8.75 7.19
CA GLU A 38 -7.27 7.82 8.17
C GLU A 38 -8.26 7.64 9.32
N ILE A 39 -8.38 6.41 9.80
CA ILE A 39 -9.18 6.07 10.98
C ILE A 39 -8.19 5.60 12.03
N LEU A 40 -8.18 6.27 13.18
CA LEU A 40 -7.38 5.86 14.32
C LEU A 40 -7.95 4.54 14.86
N ILE A 41 -7.05 3.58 15.09
CA ILE A 41 -7.36 2.28 15.65
C ILE A 41 -6.29 1.98 16.69
N ASP A 42 -6.70 1.58 17.89
CA ASP A 42 -5.78 1.13 18.92
C ASP A 42 -5.30 -0.28 18.57
N TYR A 43 -4.04 -0.37 18.12
CA TYR A 43 -3.41 -1.65 17.83
C TYR A 43 -2.96 -2.32 19.13
N LEU A 44 -3.44 -3.54 19.34
CA LEU A 44 -2.95 -4.39 20.42
C LEU A 44 -1.51 -4.87 20.14
N PRO A 45 -0.73 -5.21 21.18
CA PRO A 45 0.58 -5.81 21.02
C PRO A 45 0.54 -7.02 20.08
N ARG A 46 1.56 -7.12 19.23
CA ARG A 46 1.70 -8.25 18.31
C ARG A 46 2.01 -9.52 19.09
N ILE A 47 1.28 -10.59 18.80
CA ILE A 47 1.58 -11.94 19.27
C ILE A 47 2.31 -12.69 18.15
N GLY A 48 3.50 -13.24 18.44
CA GLY A 48 4.29 -14.07 17.52
C GLY A 48 5.32 -13.30 16.68
N GLU A 49 5.98 -14.02 15.76
CA GLU A 49 7.10 -13.52 14.98
C GLU A 49 6.74 -12.43 13.96
N GLU A 50 7.73 -11.61 13.65
CA GLU A 50 7.65 -10.56 12.63
C GLU A 50 7.58 -11.16 11.22
N LYS A 51 6.62 -10.67 10.44
CA LYS A 51 6.38 -11.11 9.05
C LYS A 51 7.16 -10.27 8.04
N LEU A 52 7.61 -9.09 8.45
CA LEU A 52 8.40 -8.17 7.65
C LEU A 52 9.86 -8.25 8.10
N ARG A 53 10.76 -8.17 7.14
CA ARG A 53 12.20 -7.98 7.38
C ARG A 53 12.59 -6.58 6.94
N GLU A 54 13.70 -6.06 7.46
CA GLU A 54 14.26 -4.77 7.03
C GLU A 54 14.49 -4.71 5.50
N SER A 55 14.81 -5.85 4.89
CA SER A 55 14.97 -5.98 3.43
C SER A 55 13.70 -5.70 2.64
N ASP A 56 12.51 -5.90 3.23
CA ASP A 56 11.24 -5.55 2.59
C ASP A 56 11.06 -4.02 2.50
N GLY A 57 11.67 -3.25 3.41
CA GLY A 57 11.71 -1.79 3.31
C GLY A 57 12.41 -1.31 2.03
N PHE A 58 13.56 -1.91 1.68
CA PHE A 58 14.25 -1.60 0.42
C PHE A 58 13.42 -1.98 -0.81
N ARG A 59 12.67 -3.09 -0.76
CA ARG A 59 11.74 -3.48 -1.83
C ARG A 59 10.64 -2.46 -2.04
N ILE A 60 10.05 -1.95 -0.96
CA ILE A 60 9.03 -0.89 -1.02
C ILE A 60 9.61 0.38 -1.64
N ILE A 61 10.80 0.81 -1.22
CA ILE A 61 11.48 2.00 -1.78
C ILE A 61 11.74 1.82 -3.28
N TYR A 62 12.30 0.67 -3.68
CA TYR A 62 12.54 0.36 -5.09
C TYR A 62 11.23 0.33 -5.90
N PHE A 63 10.16 -0.21 -5.33
CA PHE A 63 8.84 -0.23 -5.96
C PHE A 63 8.30 1.19 -6.18
N LEU A 64 8.39 2.06 -5.17
CA LEU A 64 7.97 3.46 -5.23
C LEU A 64 8.73 4.24 -6.31
N THR A 65 10.06 4.11 -6.36
CA THR A 65 10.89 4.79 -7.36
C THR A 65 10.56 4.29 -8.76
N ARG A 66 10.46 2.97 -8.96
CA ARG A 66 10.06 2.38 -10.23
C ARG A 66 8.70 2.89 -10.71
N LYS A 67 7.69 2.91 -9.83
CA LYS A 67 6.36 3.45 -10.15
C LYS A 67 6.39 4.93 -10.51
N LYS A 68 7.27 5.73 -9.89
CA LYS A 68 7.41 7.15 -10.19
C LYS A 68 8.01 7.41 -11.57
N PHE A 69 9.02 6.64 -11.98
CA PHE A 69 9.81 6.93 -13.19
C PHE A 69 9.45 6.10 -14.43
N ILE A 70 8.93 4.88 -14.26
CA ILE A 70 8.75 3.93 -15.38
C ILE A 70 7.26 3.73 -15.74
N ASN A 71 6.31 4.24 -14.95
CA ASN A 71 4.88 3.90 -15.08
C ASN A 71 3.89 5.06 -14.89
#